data_AF-A0A672H250-F1
#
_entry.id   AF-A0A672H250-F1
#
_cell.length_a   1.000
_cell.length_b   1.000
_cell.length_c   1.000
_cell.angle_alpha   90.00
_cell.angle_beta   90.00
_cell.angle_gamma   90.00
#
_symmetry.space_group_name_H-M   'P 1'
#
loop_
_entity.id
_entity.type
_entity.pdbx_description
1 polymer ?
#
loop_
_entity_poly.entity_id
_entity_poly.type
_entity_poly.pdbx_seq_one_letter_code
_entity_poly.pdbx_strand_id
1 'polypeptide(L)'
;KPPVVLLMQALNSLATPEEKLAALCKKYADLLEESRCMQKQLKALQKKQSQIVKEKVHLQGEHSKAILARSKLESLCRELQRHNKTLKEENAQRSREYEEQRKEAMQHFQLTLVDIEAQMDQHSAHNIKLRQENMELADKLKKLIEQYELREEHIDKVFKHKELQQQLMDAKLQRITEMMKEVEEKQQLERDFLLKDATESRRKCELMKEQEAQLKQQLSLYMDKFEEFQSTLAKSNEVFTTFRQEMEKMTKKIKKLEKETTQWRTKWESNNQALLQMAEEKTLRDGHFKALQGKLELLERLCRALQKERNDLNNRLSLLQEQGDKESAAPPEATPQEPSAEEEGEEEDDSEDSAQSDGLESGGIHQAPRPPELDPVLAADHETTTTATAAAAAAQPSSQPAEASSSQQD
;
A
#
# COMPACT_ATOMS: atom_id res chain seq x y z
N LYS A 1 2.68 -127.26 170.87
CA LYS A 1 2.72 -127.29 172.35
C LYS A 1 2.30 -128.69 172.82
N PRO A 2 3.01 -129.32 173.76
CA PRO A 2 4.44 -129.54 173.78
C PRO A 2 4.74 -130.97 173.28
N PRO A 3 5.59 -131.19 172.25
CA PRO A 3 5.98 -132.53 171.81
C PRO A 3 6.82 -133.31 172.84
N VAL A 4 7.09 -132.69 173.99
CA VAL A 4 7.66 -133.27 175.22
C VAL A 4 6.66 -134.17 175.94
N VAL A 5 5.34 -133.86 175.93
CA VAL A 5 4.33 -134.67 176.65
C VAL A 5 4.14 -136.02 175.96
N LEU A 6 3.96 -136.02 174.63
CA LEU A 6 3.94 -137.24 173.82
C LEU A 6 5.27 -138.02 173.92
N LEU A 7 6.40 -137.31 174.10
CA LEU A 7 7.69 -137.97 174.33
C LEU A 7 7.73 -138.65 175.70
N MET A 8 7.33 -137.97 176.78
CA MET A 8 7.25 -138.57 178.12
C MET A 8 6.29 -139.77 178.18
N GLN A 9 5.18 -139.76 177.43
CA GLN A 9 4.32 -140.93 177.30
C GLN A 9 5.02 -142.09 176.57
N ALA A 10 5.62 -141.85 175.40
CA ALA A 10 6.36 -142.86 174.64
C ALA A 10 7.63 -143.38 175.38
N LEU A 11 8.21 -142.58 176.27
CA LEU A 11 9.28 -142.99 177.17
C LEU A 11 8.74 -143.81 178.35
N ASN A 12 7.55 -143.52 178.88
CA ASN A 12 7.01 -144.25 180.02
C ASN A 12 6.50 -145.65 179.70
N SER A 13 6.22 -145.96 178.42
CA SER A 13 5.96 -147.33 177.95
C SER A 13 7.20 -148.23 177.82
N LEU A 14 8.41 -147.69 178.00
CA LEU A 14 9.67 -148.43 177.91
C LEU A 14 10.10 -148.91 179.30
N ALA A 15 10.53 -150.17 179.39
CA ALA A 15 10.74 -150.87 180.66
C ALA A 15 12.10 -150.57 181.28
N THR A 16 13.12 -150.30 180.46
CA THR A 16 14.48 -149.98 180.92
C THR A 16 14.81 -148.49 180.75
N PRO A 17 15.70 -147.91 181.59
CA PRO A 17 16.16 -146.54 181.39
C PRO A 17 16.99 -146.35 180.11
N GLU A 18 17.62 -147.42 179.61
CA GLU A 18 18.43 -147.40 178.38
C GLU A 18 17.57 -147.26 177.13
N GLU A 19 16.44 -147.98 177.04
CA GLU A 19 15.43 -147.79 175.98
C GLU A 19 14.94 -146.33 175.93
N LYS A 20 14.71 -145.72 177.11
CA LYS A 20 14.29 -144.32 177.21
C LYS A 20 15.35 -143.37 176.69
N LEU A 21 16.62 -143.60 177.05
CA LEU A 21 17.74 -142.82 176.55
C LEU A 21 17.87 -142.96 175.02
N ALA A 22 17.79 -144.18 174.49
CA ALA A 22 17.88 -144.47 173.06
C ALA A 22 16.76 -143.79 172.26
N ALA A 23 15.52 -143.85 172.73
CA ALA A 23 14.38 -143.17 172.11
C ALA A 23 14.52 -141.63 172.12
N LEU A 24 15.05 -141.06 173.22
CA LEU A 24 15.35 -139.63 173.31
C LEU A 24 16.45 -139.21 172.32
N CYS A 25 17.57 -139.94 172.32
CA CYS A 25 18.71 -139.71 171.42
C CYS A 25 18.30 -139.82 169.95
N LYS A 26 17.48 -140.82 169.58
CA LYS A 26 16.92 -140.94 168.23
C LYS A 26 16.11 -139.70 167.86
N LYS A 27 15.15 -139.27 168.69
CA LYS A 27 14.33 -138.09 168.38
C LYS A 27 15.14 -136.80 168.25
N TYR A 28 16.22 -136.64 169.03
CA TYR A 28 17.14 -135.51 168.88
C TYR A 28 17.96 -135.60 167.58
N ALA A 29 18.37 -136.80 167.15
CA ALA A 29 18.99 -137.00 165.85
C ALA A 29 18.01 -136.70 164.70
N ASP A 30 16.77 -137.18 164.78
CA ASP A 30 15.70 -136.91 163.82
C ASP A 30 15.45 -135.39 163.69
N LEU A 31 15.31 -134.67 164.82
CA LEU A 31 15.15 -133.20 164.85
C LEU A 31 16.37 -132.45 164.29
N LEU A 32 17.58 -132.96 164.50
CA LEU A 32 18.81 -132.36 163.97
C LEU A 32 18.95 -132.61 162.46
N GLU A 33 18.53 -133.78 161.97
CA GLU A 33 18.41 -134.09 160.53
C GLU A 33 17.32 -133.26 159.85
N GLU A 34 16.13 -133.11 160.45
CA GLU A 34 15.06 -132.20 160.01
C GLU A 34 15.56 -130.75 159.93
N SER A 35 16.22 -130.27 160.98
CA SER A 35 16.85 -128.94 161.01
C SER A 35 17.91 -128.78 159.91
N ARG A 36 18.76 -129.80 159.71
CA ARG A 36 19.75 -129.84 158.62
C ARG A 36 19.10 -129.89 157.24
N CYS A 37 17.94 -130.53 157.10
CA CYS A 37 17.15 -130.59 155.87
C CYS A 37 16.52 -129.23 155.56
N MET A 38 15.82 -128.63 156.52
CA MET A 38 15.25 -127.28 156.41
C MET A 38 16.34 -126.23 156.13
N GLN A 39 17.52 -126.34 156.76
CA GLN A 39 18.64 -125.42 156.51
C GLN A 39 19.25 -125.59 155.10
N LYS A 40 19.25 -126.80 154.53
CA LYS A 40 19.58 -127.04 153.10
C LYS A 40 18.50 -126.44 152.19
N GLN A 41 17.23 -126.65 152.50
CA GLN A 41 16.09 -126.17 151.72
C GLN A 41 16.01 -124.64 151.71
N LEU A 42 16.24 -123.99 152.86
CA LEU A 42 16.32 -122.53 153.01
C LEU A 42 17.46 -121.97 152.15
N LYS A 43 18.67 -122.56 152.21
CA LYS A 43 19.79 -122.16 151.34
C LYS A 43 19.48 -122.34 149.85
N ALA A 44 18.78 -123.40 149.48
CA ALA A 44 18.33 -123.63 148.10
C ALA A 44 17.28 -122.60 147.63
N LEU A 45 16.31 -122.26 148.50
CA LEU A 45 15.32 -121.22 148.25
C LEU A 45 15.94 -119.83 148.17
N GLN A 46 16.90 -119.50 149.05
CA GLN A 46 17.65 -118.24 149.02
C GLN A 46 18.49 -118.13 147.72
N LYS A 47 19.11 -119.23 147.27
CA LYS A 47 19.79 -119.26 145.96
C LYS A 47 18.79 -119.03 144.81
N LYS A 48 17.63 -119.69 144.81
CA LYS A 48 16.56 -119.43 143.82
C LYS A 48 16.06 -117.98 143.87
N GLN A 49 15.85 -117.40 145.05
CA GLN A 49 15.42 -116.01 145.22
C GLN A 49 16.46 -115.03 144.63
N SER A 50 17.74 -115.20 144.95
CA SER A 50 18.80 -114.35 144.39
C SER A 50 18.98 -114.50 142.87
N GLN A 51 18.68 -115.67 142.32
CA GLN A 51 18.62 -115.89 140.87
C GLN A 51 17.44 -115.17 140.23
N ILE A 52 16.22 -115.36 140.76
CA ILE A 52 14.98 -114.71 140.27
C ILE A 52 15.09 -113.17 140.36
N VAL A 53 15.75 -112.63 141.38
CA VAL A 53 16.00 -111.18 141.49
C VAL A 53 16.94 -110.69 140.39
N LYS A 54 18.01 -111.43 140.06
CA LYS A 54 18.91 -111.10 138.94
C LYS A 54 18.19 -111.19 137.59
N GLU A 55 17.41 -112.23 137.37
CA GLU A 55 16.59 -112.42 136.17
C GLU A 55 15.57 -111.30 136.01
N LYS A 56 14.87 -110.89 137.09
CA LYS A 56 13.96 -109.75 137.07
C LYS A 56 14.67 -108.45 136.67
N VAL A 57 15.84 -108.15 137.25
CA VAL A 57 16.61 -106.93 136.92
C VAL A 57 17.13 -106.98 135.47
N HIS A 58 17.55 -108.14 134.99
CA HIS A 58 17.98 -108.34 133.61
C HIS A 58 16.83 -108.08 132.62
N LEU A 59 15.69 -108.75 132.81
CA LEU A 59 14.47 -108.58 132.00
C LEU A 59 13.93 -107.14 132.07
N GLN A 60 14.01 -106.47 133.22
CA GLN A 60 13.63 -105.05 133.33
C GLN A 60 14.57 -104.15 132.51
N GLY A 61 15.87 -104.45 132.48
CA GLY A 61 16.84 -103.76 131.62
C GLY A 61 16.60 -104.00 130.13
N GLU A 62 16.27 -105.23 129.73
CA GLU A 62 15.91 -105.57 128.35
C GLU A 62 14.59 -104.91 127.92
N HIS A 63 13.57 -104.93 128.77
CA HIS A 63 12.30 -104.24 128.54
C HIS A 63 12.50 -102.73 128.36
N SER A 64 13.38 -102.11 129.16
CA SER A 64 13.72 -100.70 129.04
C SER A 64 14.42 -100.37 127.71
N LYS A 65 15.35 -101.23 127.27
CA LYS A 65 15.99 -101.13 125.93
C LYS A 65 14.96 -101.31 124.81
N ALA A 66 14.04 -102.26 124.94
CA ALA A 66 12.98 -102.52 123.96
C ALA A 66 12.02 -101.33 123.82
N ILE A 67 11.65 -100.66 124.93
CA ILE A 67 10.86 -99.43 124.90
C ILE A 67 11.61 -98.33 124.14
N LEU A 68 12.88 -98.07 124.45
CA LEU A 68 13.67 -97.05 123.77
C LEU A 68 13.84 -97.34 122.26
N ALA A 69 14.07 -98.60 121.89
CA ALA A 69 14.10 -99.04 120.50
C ALA A 69 12.75 -98.82 119.81
N ARG A 70 11.64 -99.16 120.47
CA ARG A 70 10.28 -98.96 119.94
C ARG A 70 9.99 -97.48 119.73
N SER A 71 10.27 -96.60 120.71
CA SER A 71 10.09 -95.16 120.59
C SER A 71 10.94 -94.54 119.47
N LYS A 72 12.18 -95.02 119.28
CA LYS A 72 13.02 -94.58 118.15
C LYS A 72 12.44 -95.01 116.80
N LEU A 73 11.98 -96.25 116.68
CA LEU A 73 11.30 -96.73 115.47
C LEU A 73 9.98 -95.98 115.21
N GLU A 74 9.18 -95.72 116.25
CA GLU A 74 7.96 -94.90 116.14
C GLU A 74 8.24 -93.48 115.62
N SER A 75 9.33 -92.84 116.06
CA SER A 75 9.74 -91.52 115.53
C SER A 75 10.16 -91.59 114.07
N LEU A 76 11.07 -92.52 113.74
CA LEU A 76 11.54 -92.75 112.37
C LEU A 76 10.39 -93.10 111.40
N CYS A 77 9.42 -93.90 111.83
CA CYS A 77 8.22 -94.20 111.03
C CYS A 77 7.36 -92.94 110.81
N ARG A 78 7.18 -92.08 111.83
CA ARG A 78 6.45 -90.80 111.68
C ARG A 78 7.20 -89.81 110.78
N GLU A 79 8.52 -89.73 110.89
CA GLU A 79 9.38 -88.92 110.02
C GLU A 79 9.33 -89.41 108.57
N LEU A 80 9.49 -90.72 108.34
CA LEU A 80 9.37 -91.33 107.02
C LEU A 80 7.97 -91.13 106.41
N GLN A 81 6.90 -91.21 107.22
CA GLN A 81 5.53 -90.90 106.80
C GLN A 81 5.37 -89.42 106.41
N ARG A 82 5.94 -88.48 107.18
CA ARG A 82 5.94 -87.04 106.82
C ARG A 82 6.69 -86.82 105.50
N HIS A 83 7.91 -87.32 105.35
CA HIS A 83 8.66 -87.18 104.11
C HIS A 83 7.94 -87.83 102.91
N ASN A 84 7.32 -89.00 103.07
CA ASN A 84 6.51 -89.61 102.01
C ASN A 84 5.25 -88.80 101.67
N LYS A 85 4.67 -88.09 102.64
CA LYS A 85 3.55 -87.18 102.39
C LYS A 85 4.03 -85.94 101.62
N THR A 86 5.05 -85.25 102.13
CA THR A 86 5.62 -84.05 101.50
C THR A 86 6.12 -84.34 100.09
N LEU A 87 6.83 -85.44 99.85
CA LEU A 87 7.30 -85.82 98.51
C LEU A 87 6.13 -86.09 97.54
N LYS A 88 5.01 -86.65 98.01
CA LYS A 88 3.80 -86.80 97.18
C LYS A 88 3.14 -85.45 96.88
N GLU A 89 3.10 -84.54 97.85
CA GLU A 89 2.55 -83.19 97.69
C GLU A 89 3.41 -82.35 96.73
N GLU A 90 4.74 -82.36 96.87
CA GLU A 90 5.71 -81.74 95.96
C GLU A 90 5.63 -82.32 94.55
N ASN A 91 5.56 -83.65 94.39
CA ASN A 91 5.49 -84.27 93.07
C ASN A 91 4.14 -83.99 92.37
N ALA A 92 3.04 -84.01 93.11
CA ALA A 92 1.73 -83.61 92.58
C ALA A 92 1.70 -82.13 92.19
N GLN A 93 2.32 -81.26 92.98
CA GLN A 93 2.43 -79.84 92.69
C GLN A 93 3.29 -79.58 91.45
N ARG A 94 4.47 -80.22 91.35
CA ARG A 94 5.35 -80.13 90.18
C ARG A 94 4.69 -80.66 88.89
N SER A 95 3.83 -81.68 88.99
CA SER A 95 3.03 -82.15 87.84
C SER A 95 2.09 -81.05 87.34
N ARG A 96 1.39 -80.35 88.24
CA ARG A 96 0.52 -79.22 87.87
C ARG A 96 1.31 -78.09 87.22
N GLU A 97 2.46 -77.73 87.79
CA GLU A 97 3.32 -76.65 87.27
C GLU A 97 3.81 -76.96 85.85
N TYR A 98 4.23 -78.20 85.56
CA TYR A 98 4.58 -78.62 84.20
C TYR A 98 3.36 -78.71 83.26
N GLU A 99 2.19 -79.11 83.75
CA GLU A 99 0.94 -79.10 82.97
C GLU A 99 0.46 -77.68 82.67
N GLU A 100 0.69 -76.72 83.56
CA GLU A 100 0.36 -75.30 83.44
C GLU A 100 1.30 -74.61 82.45
N GLN A 101 2.62 -74.73 82.64
CA GLN A 101 3.64 -74.26 81.67
C GLN A 101 3.41 -74.84 80.27
N ARG A 102 2.98 -76.10 80.15
CA ARG A 102 2.63 -76.72 78.87
C ARG A 102 1.37 -76.11 78.24
N LYS A 103 0.37 -75.72 79.03
CA LYS A 103 -0.84 -75.03 78.55
C LYS A 103 -0.49 -73.60 78.12
N GLU A 104 0.27 -72.86 78.92
CA GLU A 104 0.76 -71.51 78.60
C GLU A 104 1.57 -71.51 77.30
N ALA A 105 2.53 -72.42 77.14
CA ALA A 105 3.30 -72.54 75.91
C ALA A 105 2.42 -72.88 74.69
N MET A 106 1.49 -73.83 74.83
CA MET A 106 0.53 -74.16 73.76
C MET A 106 -0.35 -72.95 73.39
N GLN A 107 -0.85 -72.22 74.40
CA GLN A 107 -1.68 -71.03 74.19
C GLN A 107 -0.88 -69.90 73.53
N HIS A 108 0.39 -69.69 73.92
CA HIS A 108 1.27 -68.73 73.26
C HIS A 108 1.47 -69.10 71.79
N PHE A 109 1.76 -70.38 71.46
CA PHE A 109 1.88 -70.81 70.06
C PHE A 109 0.58 -70.62 69.27
N GLN A 110 -0.58 -70.90 69.87
CA GLN A 110 -1.89 -70.67 69.23
C GLN A 110 -2.16 -69.18 68.99
N LEU A 111 -1.90 -68.31 69.97
CA LEU A 111 -2.03 -66.86 69.82
C LEU A 111 -1.08 -66.32 68.73
N THR A 112 0.20 -66.73 68.75
CA THR A 112 1.18 -66.32 67.72
C THR A 112 0.75 -66.77 66.31
N LEU A 113 0.14 -67.96 66.18
CA LEU A 113 -0.36 -68.45 64.90
C LEU A 113 -1.56 -67.63 64.42
N VAL A 114 -2.52 -67.32 65.30
CA VAL A 114 -3.66 -66.44 64.99
C VAL A 114 -3.21 -65.02 64.63
N ASP A 115 -2.20 -64.48 65.30
CA ASP A 115 -1.62 -63.16 64.97
C ASP A 115 -0.95 -63.15 63.59
N ILE A 116 -0.30 -64.26 63.19
CA ILE A 116 0.29 -64.44 61.85
C ILE A 116 -0.80 -64.58 60.79
N GLU A 117 -1.87 -65.33 61.04
CA GLU A 117 -3.03 -65.45 60.16
C GLU A 117 -3.71 -64.08 59.95
N ALA A 118 -3.94 -63.33 61.04
CA ALA A 118 -4.51 -61.99 61.00
C ALA A 118 -3.64 -60.98 60.23
N GLN A 119 -2.31 -61.05 60.37
CA GLN A 119 -1.38 -60.24 59.58
C GLN A 119 -1.39 -60.63 58.09
N MET A 120 -1.47 -61.92 57.77
CA MET A 120 -1.57 -62.41 56.39
C MET A 120 -2.86 -61.93 55.73
N ASP A 121 -4.00 -62.02 56.42
CA ASP A 121 -5.29 -61.51 55.94
C ASP A 121 -5.29 -59.98 55.80
N GLN A 122 -4.68 -59.25 56.74
CA GLN A 122 -4.53 -57.79 56.63
C GLN A 122 -3.67 -57.39 55.42
N HIS A 123 -2.56 -58.09 55.17
CA HIS A 123 -1.74 -57.89 53.99
C HIS A 123 -2.48 -58.26 52.70
N SER A 124 -3.26 -59.35 52.70
CA SER A 124 -4.10 -59.76 51.57
C SER A 124 -5.16 -58.70 51.24
N ALA A 125 -5.92 -58.23 52.24
CA ALA A 125 -6.92 -57.18 52.09
C ALA A 125 -6.31 -55.85 51.62
N HIS A 126 -5.15 -55.46 52.16
CA HIS A 126 -4.42 -54.28 51.69
C HIS A 126 -3.97 -54.43 50.23
N ASN A 127 -3.47 -55.60 49.85
CA ASN A 127 -3.02 -55.87 48.48
C ASN A 127 -4.20 -55.90 47.46
N ILE A 128 -5.37 -56.39 47.87
CA ILE A 128 -6.62 -56.29 47.10
C ILE A 128 -7.03 -54.82 46.93
N LYS A 129 -7.03 -54.03 48.01
CA LYS A 129 -7.34 -52.59 47.97
C LYS A 129 -6.39 -51.83 47.04
N LEU A 130 -5.09 -52.13 47.09
CA LEU A 130 -4.09 -51.52 46.21
C LEU A 130 -4.29 -51.91 44.73
N ARG A 131 -4.74 -53.13 44.42
CA ARG A 131 -5.13 -53.51 43.04
C ARG A 131 -6.36 -52.73 42.56
N GLN A 132 -7.37 -52.59 43.41
CA GLN A 132 -8.58 -51.82 43.11
C GLN A 132 -8.26 -50.34 42.84
N GLU A 133 -7.44 -49.71 43.68
CA GLU A 133 -6.99 -48.33 43.50
C GLU A 133 -6.21 -48.14 42.18
N ASN A 134 -5.33 -49.09 41.82
CA ASN A 134 -4.63 -49.07 40.54
C ASN A 134 -5.58 -49.24 39.34
N MET A 135 -6.59 -50.12 39.43
CA MET A 135 -7.63 -50.23 38.39
C MET A 135 -8.39 -48.92 38.22
N GLU A 136 -8.81 -48.29 39.31
CA GLU A 136 -9.51 -47.00 39.24
C GLU A 136 -8.65 -45.87 38.68
N LEU A 137 -7.34 -45.87 38.96
CA LEU A 137 -6.39 -44.91 38.37
C LEU A 137 -6.23 -45.15 36.86
N ALA A 138 -6.11 -46.41 36.42
CA ALA A 138 -6.08 -46.75 35.00
C ALA A 138 -7.38 -46.32 34.29
N ASP A 139 -8.54 -46.54 34.91
CA ASP A 139 -9.85 -46.11 34.41
C ASP A 139 -9.98 -44.58 34.31
N LYS A 140 -9.42 -43.85 35.29
CA LYS A 140 -9.38 -42.37 35.29
C LYS A 140 -8.46 -41.86 34.18
N LEU A 141 -7.29 -42.48 33.97
CA LEU A 141 -6.37 -42.16 32.87
C LEU A 141 -6.99 -42.45 31.50
N LYS A 142 -7.66 -43.60 31.33
CA LYS A 142 -8.35 -43.96 30.09
C LYS A 142 -9.44 -42.93 29.73
N LYS A 143 -10.29 -42.57 30.69
CA LYS A 143 -11.34 -41.55 30.51
C LYS A 143 -10.77 -40.16 30.21
N LEU A 144 -9.57 -39.85 30.72
CA LEU A 144 -8.87 -38.61 30.39
C LEU A 144 -8.36 -38.62 28.93
N ILE A 145 -7.76 -39.73 28.47
CA ILE A 145 -7.33 -39.91 27.07
C ILE A 145 -8.54 -39.78 26.12
N GLU A 146 -9.63 -40.51 26.39
CA GLU A 146 -10.88 -40.44 25.61
C GLU A 146 -11.44 -39.01 25.52
N GLN A 147 -11.28 -38.19 26.58
CA GLN A 147 -11.66 -36.78 26.57
C GLN A 147 -10.71 -35.88 25.77
N TYR A 148 -9.41 -36.20 25.72
CA TYR A 148 -8.46 -35.49 24.86
C TYR A 148 -8.69 -35.81 23.39
N GLU A 149 -8.90 -37.08 23.03
CA GLU A 149 -9.23 -37.53 21.67
C GLU A 149 -10.50 -36.83 21.14
N LEU A 150 -11.58 -36.81 21.94
CA LEU A 150 -12.82 -36.10 21.60
C LEU A 150 -12.64 -34.58 21.47
N ARG A 151 -11.70 -33.99 22.23
CA ARG A 151 -11.38 -32.56 22.15
C ARG A 151 -10.56 -32.23 20.91
N GLU A 152 -9.60 -33.08 20.54
CA GLU A 152 -8.78 -32.97 19.34
C GLU A 152 -9.67 -33.11 18.09
N GLU A 153 -10.53 -34.14 18.03
CA GLU A 153 -11.57 -34.28 17.01
C GLU A 153 -12.46 -33.02 16.86
N HIS A 154 -12.80 -32.36 17.97
CA HIS A 154 -13.60 -31.13 17.93
C HIS A 154 -12.79 -29.95 17.38
N ILE A 155 -11.53 -29.82 17.78
CA ILE A 155 -10.61 -28.79 17.27
C ILE A 155 -10.42 -28.95 15.76
N ASP A 156 -10.18 -30.16 15.26
CA ASP A 156 -10.06 -30.46 13.83
C ASP A 156 -11.33 -30.07 13.04
N LYS A 157 -12.51 -30.39 13.57
CA LYS A 157 -13.80 -30.03 12.95
C LYS A 157 -13.98 -28.51 12.89
N VAL A 158 -13.57 -27.78 13.93
CA VAL A 158 -13.57 -26.31 13.95
C VAL A 158 -12.53 -25.73 12.99
N PHE A 159 -11.32 -26.30 12.94
CA PHE A 159 -10.25 -25.85 12.05
C PHE A 159 -10.64 -26.03 10.58
N LYS A 160 -11.18 -27.20 10.23
CA LYS A 160 -11.67 -27.50 8.87
C LYS A 160 -12.87 -26.65 8.48
N HIS A 161 -13.75 -26.30 9.42
CA HIS A 161 -14.81 -25.32 9.19
C HIS A 161 -14.27 -23.91 8.94
N LYS A 162 -13.23 -23.49 9.67
CA LYS A 162 -12.58 -22.18 9.48
C LYS A 162 -11.81 -22.09 8.16
N GLU A 163 -11.11 -23.15 7.78
CA GLU A 163 -10.43 -23.28 6.48
C GLU A 163 -11.43 -23.13 5.31
N LEU A 164 -12.55 -23.88 5.34
CA LEU A 164 -13.61 -23.76 4.34
C LEU A 164 -14.30 -22.38 4.35
N GLN A 165 -14.40 -21.74 5.52
CA GLN A 165 -14.92 -20.36 5.64
C GLN A 165 -13.94 -19.36 4.98
N GLN A 166 -12.64 -19.53 5.18
CA GLN A 166 -11.58 -18.69 4.60
C GLN A 166 -11.56 -18.81 3.07
N GLN A 167 -11.46 -20.04 2.54
CA GLN A 167 -11.48 -20.32 1.11
C GLN A 167 -12.73 -19.74 0.41
N LEU A 168 -13.89 -19.77 1.07
CA LEU A 168 -15.13 -19.17 0.55
C LEU A 168 -15.11 -17.64 0.52
N MET A 169 -14.35 -16.98 1.41
CA MET A 169 -14.16 -15.53 1.36
C MET A 169 -13.09 -15.13 0.34
N ASP A 170 -12.00 -15.89 0.22
CA ASP A 170 -10.96 -15.65 -0.79
C ASP A 170 -11.51 -15.83 -2.21
N ALA A 171 -12.30 -16.87 -2.48
CA ALA A 171 -12.97 -17.06 -3.76
C ALA A 171 -13.98 -15.93 -4.09
N LYS A 172 -14.62 -15.33 -3.08
CA LYS A 172 -15.47 -14.15 -3.27
C LYS A 172 -14.65 -12.89 -3.56
N LEU A 173 -13.55 -12.68 -2.83
CA LEU A 173 -12.65 -11.55 -3.02
C LEU A 173 -12.02 -11.61 -4.41
N GLN A 174 -11.52 -12.77 -4.83
CA GLN A 174 -11.00 -13.01 -6.18
C GLN A 174 -12.05 -12.68 -7.25
N ARG A 175 -13.27 -13.22 -7.13
CA ARG A 175 -14.36 -12.92 -8.08
C ARG A 175 -14.70 -11.43 -8.16
N ILE A 176 -14.69 -10.72 -7.04
CA ILE A 176 -14.94 -9.27 -7.02
C ILE A 176 -13.79 -8.53 -7.72
N THR A 177 -12.54 -8.89 -7.42
CA THR A 177 -11.34 -8.31 -8.07
C THR A 177 -11.33 -8.55 -9.58
N GLU A 178 -11.68 -9.76 -10.02
CA GLU A 178 -11.81 -10.11 -11.45
C GLU A 178 -12.92 -9.29 -12.14
N MET A 179 -14.09 -9.17 -11.51
CA MET A 179 -15.19 -8.34 -12.03
C MET A 179 -14.84 -6.84 -12.07
N MET A 180 -14.09 -6.32 -11.09
CA MET A 180 -13.60 -4.93 -11.10
C MET A 180 -12.60 -4.73 -12.25
N LYS A 181 -11.63 -5.63 -12.39
CA LYS A 181 -10.64 -5.59 -13.49
C LYS A 181 -11.30 -5.65 -14.87
N GLU A 182 -12.31 -6.50 -15.06
CA GLU A 182 -13.11 -6.53 -16.28
C GLU A 182 -13.80 -5.19 -16.60
N VAL A 183 -14.29 -4.49 -15.57
CA VAL A 183 -14.95 -3.18 -15.73
C VAL A 183 -13.92 -2.09 -16.03
N GLU A 184 -12.77 -2.10 -15.34
CA GLU A 184 -11.65 -1.17 -15.57
C GLU A 184 -11.08 -1.32 -16.99
N GLU A 185 -10.90 -2.55 -17.48
CA GLU A 185 -10.45 -2.84 -18.84
C GLU A 185 -11.46 -2.36 -19.90
N LYS A 186 -12.76 -2.60 -19.70
CA LYS A 186 -13.83 -2.10 -20.60
C LYS A 186 -13.87 -0.58 -20.62
N GLN A 187 -13.78 0.07 -19.46
CA GLN A 187 -13.72 1.53 -19.35
C GLN A 187 -12.44 2.11 -19.97
N GLN A 188 -11.30 1.39 -19.91
CA GLN A 188 -10.06 1.81 -20.55
C GLN A 188 -10.21 1.76 -22.08
N LEU A 189 -10.74 0.68 -22.63
CA LEU A 189 -11.00 0.53 -24.07
C LEU A 189 -11.99 1.58 -24.58
N GLU A 190 -13.05 1.89 -23.83
CA GLU A 190 -14.01 2.94 -24.16
C GLU A 190 -13.36 4.34 -24.14
N ARG A 191 -12.60 4.66 -23.09
CA ARG A 191 -11.85 5.93 -23.00
C ARG A 191 -10.83 6.08 -24.13
N ASP A 192 -10.10 5.02 -24.47
CA ASP A 192 -9.13 5.01 -25.56
C ASP A 192 -9.80 5.12 -26.95
N PHE A 193 -11.01 4.59 -27.11
CA PHE A 193 -11.81 4.72 -28.34
C PHE A 193 -12.33 6.15 -28.50
N LEU A 194 -13.00 6.69 -27.48
CA LEU A 194 -13.53 8.06 -27.50
C LEU A 194 -12.42 9.11 -27.68
N LEU A 195 -11.24 8.89 -27.09
CA LEU A 195 -10.09 9.75 -27.29
C LEU A 195 -9.59 9.73 -28.74
N LYS A 196 -9.57 8.57 -29.41
CA LYS A 196 -9.18 8.46 -30.83
C LYS A 196 -10.16 9.22 -31.71
N ASP A 197 -11.47 8.93 -31.62
CA ASP A 197 -12.51 9.62 -32.39
C ASP A 197 -12.47 11.14 -32.18
N ALA A 198 -12.32 11.61 -30.94
CA ALA A 198 -12.19 13.03 -30.61
C ALA A 198 -10.87 13.69 -31.11
N THR A 199 -9.86 12.91 -31.51
CA THR A 199 -8.65 13.43 -32.20
C THR A 199 -8.75 13.35 -33.71
N GLU A 200 -9.40 12.33 -34.27
CA GLU A 200 -9.63 12.18 -35.71
C GLU A 200 -10.66 13.21 -36.22
N SER A 201 -11.78 13.36 -35.51
CA SER A 201 -12.79 14.39 -35.75
C SER A 201 -12.18 15.79 -35.70
N ARG A 202 -11.30 16.05 -34.72
CA ARG A 202 -10.57 17.32 -34.58
C ARG A 202 -9.65 17.60 -35.78
N ARG A 203 -8.82 16.63 -36.18
CA ARG A 203 -7.98 16.74 -37.38
C ARG A 203 -8.80 17.01 -38.65
N LYS A 204 -9.97 16.38 -38.77
CA LYS A 204 -10.90 16.61 -39.90
C LYS A 204 -11.46 18.03 -39.89
N CYS A 205 -11.78 18.58 -38.71
CA CYS A 205 -12.18 19.99 -38.56
C CYS A 205 -11.03 20.97 -38.81
N GLU A 206 -9.79 20.64 -38.43
CA GLU A 206 -8.59 21.43 -38.72
C GLU A 206 -8.34 21.49 -40.24
N LEU A 207 -8.33 20.34 -40.93
CA LEU A 207 -8.20 20.27 -42.39
C LEU A 207 -9.33 21.01 -43.13
N MET A 208 -10.57 20.94 -42.65
CA MET A 208 -11.69 21.69 -43.22
C MET A 208 -11.52 23.22 -43.06
N LYS A 209 -10.97 23.69 -41.94
CA LYS A 209 -10.65 25.12 -41.74
C LYS A 209 -9.51 25.58 -42.65
N GLU A 210 -8.50 24.75 -42.89
CA GLU A 210 -7.42 25.05 -43.85
C GLU A 210 -7.98 25.17 -45.28
N GLN A 211 -8.87 24.25 -45.69
CA GLN A 211 -9.57 24.32 -46.98
C GLN A 211 -10.48 25.55 -47.09
N GLU A 212 -11.22 25.89 -46.03
CA GLU A 212 -12.05 27.10 -45.96
C GLU A 212 -11.21 28.38 -46.12
N ALA A 213 -10.04 28.45 -45.45
CA ALA A 213 -9.11 29.56 -45.56
C ALA A 213 -8.51 29.68 -46.98
N GLN A 214 -8.11 28.56 -47.59
CA GLN A 214 -7.62 28.53 -48.97
C GLN A 214 -8.68 28.98 -49.98
N LEU A 215 -9.93 28.53 -49.83
CA LEU A 215 -11.05 28.95 -50.68
C LEU A 215 -11.39 30.43 -50.51
N LYS A 216 -11.36 30.96 -49.27
CA LYS A 216 -11.50 32.39 -48.99
C LYS A 216 -10.38 33.21 -49.64
N GLN A 217 -9.14 32.73 -49.59
CA GLN A 217 -8.00 33.39 -50.25
C GLN A 217 -8.14 33.39 -51.78
N GLN A 218 -8.59 32.29 -52.38
CA GLN A 218 -8.92 32.25 -53.82
C GLN A 218 -10.05 33.23 -54.17
N LEU A 219 -11.10 33.29 -53.34
CA LEU A 219 -12.26 34.16 -53.59
C LEU A 219 -11.88 35.65 -53.48
N SER A 220 -11.01 36.02 -52.53
CA SER A 220 -10.38 37.36 -52.48
C SER A 220 -9.60 37.63 -53.78
N LEU A 221 -8.71 36.73 -54.19
CA LEU A 221 -7.91 36.88 -55.40
C LEU A 221 -8.75 36.99 -56.69
N TYR A 222 -9.96 36.41 -56.71
CA TYR A 222 -10.93 36.61 -57.79
C TYR A 222 -11.71 37.93 -57.67
N MET A 223 -11.99 38.42 -56.47
CA MET A 223 -12.53 39.78 -56.26
C MET A 223 -11.52 40.85 -56.69
N ASP A 224 -10.26 40.74 -56.25
CA ASP A 224 -9.17 41.66 -56.58
C ASP A 224 -9.05 41.80 -58.13
N LYS A 225 -9.04 40.67 -58.83
CA LYS A 225 -9.04 40.63 -60.32
C LYS A 225 -10.30 41.21 -60.93
N PHE A 226 -11.47 41.03 -60.32
CA PHE A 226 -12.71 41.62 -60.81
C PHE A 226 -12.72 43.15 -60.64
N GLU A 227 -12.13 43.66 -59.56
CA GLU A 227 -11.90 45.09 -59.36
C GLU A 227 -10.85 45.65 -60.33
N GLU A 228 -9.77 44.90 -60.63
CA GLU A 228 -8.83 45.24 -61.72
C GLU A 228 -9.54 45.31 -63.09
N PHE A 229 -10.40 44.33 -63.41
CA PHE A 229 -11.19 44.34 -64.65
C PHE A 229 -12.17 45.51 -64.69
N GLN A 230 -12.89 45.80 -63.60
CA GLN A 230 -13.79 46.96 -63.52
C GLN A 230 -13.02 48.29 -63.64
N SER A 231 -11.87 48.42 -62.98
CA SER A 231 -10.99 49.59 -63.10
C SER A 231 -10.51 49.78 -64.53
N THR A 232 -10.12 48.70 -65.21
CA THR A 232 -9.67 48.71 -66.60
C THR A 232 -10.82 49.01 -67.57
N LEU A 233 -12.02 48.48 -67.32
CA LEU A 233 -13.23 48.77 -68.09
C LEU A 233 -13.65 50.25 -67.93
N ALA A 234 -13.58 50.80 -66.72
CA ALA A 234 -13.85 52.21 -66.45
C ALA A 234 -12.87 53.13 -67.20
N LYS A 235 -11.56 52.86 -67.09
CA LYS A 235 -10.51 53.57 -67.85
C LYS A 235 -10.70 53.45 -69.36
N SER A 236 -11.10 52.27 -69.85
CA SER A 236 -11.38 52.06 -71.27
C SER A 236 -12.60 52.87 -71.74
N ASN A 237 -13.69 52.90 -70.96
CA ASN A 237 -14.86 53.74 -71.24
C ASN A 237 -14.53 55.25 -71.20
N GLU A 238 -13.67 55.67 -70.27
CA GLU A 238 -13.14 57.04 -70.21
C GLU A 238 -12.36 57.37 -71.49
N VAL A 239 -11.44 56.50 -71.92
CA VAL A 239 -10.71 56.66 -73.19
C VAL A 239 -11.64 56.67 -74.42
N PHE A 240 -12.71 55.87 -74.44
CA PHE A 240 -13.72 55.94 -75.51
C PHE A 240 -14.51 57.26 -75.49
N THR A 241 -14.80 57.83 -74.32
CA THR A 241 -15.47 59.14 -74.23
C THR A 241 -14.53 60.30 -74.59
N THR A 242 -13.24 60.26 -74.24
CA THR A 242 -12.27 61.29 -74.68
C THR A 242 -12.05 61.21 -76.19
N PHE A 243 -11.79 60.03 -76.78
CA PHE A 243 -11.69 59.89 -78.24
C PHE A 243 -12.96 60.34 -78.97
N ARG A 244 -14.15 60.08 -78.42
CA ARG A 244 -15.42 60.59 -78.99
C ARG A 244 -15.47 62.12 -78.96
N GLN A 245 -15.11 62.75 -77.85
CA GLN A 245 -15.02 64.21 -77.75
C GLN A 245 -13.97 64.79 -78.72
N GLU A 246 -12.84 64.11 -78.92
CA GLU A 246 -11.82 64.52 -79.89
C GLU A 246 -12.27 64.34 -81.34
N MET A 247 -12.94 63.24 -81.69
CA MET A 247 -13.57 63.07 -83.01
C MET A 247 -14.63 64.15 -83.27
N GLU A 248 -15.39 64.55 -82.26
CA GLU A 248 -16.33 65.68 -82.37
C GLU A 248 -15.62 67.03 -82.53
N LYS A 249 -14.55 67.30 -81.76
CA LYS A 249 -13.70 68.50 -81.92
C LYS A 249 -13.07 68.55 -83.32
N MET A 250 -12.55 67.41 -83.80
CA MET A 250 -11.95 67.26 -85.13
C MET A 250 -13.00 67.45 -86.24
N THR A 251 -14.18 66.85 -86.12
CA THR A 251 -15.31 67.08 -87.03
C THR A 251 -15.75 68.55 -87.07
N LYS A 252 -15.78 69.23 -85.91
CA LYS A 252 -16.05 70.67 -85.82
C LYS A 252 -14.94 71.50 -86.51
N LYS A 253 -13.66 71.11 -86.37
CA LYS A 253 -12.51 71.76 -87.03
C LYS A 253 -12.50 71.54 -88.55
N ILE A 254 -12.82 70.33 -89.03
CA ILE A 254 -13.02 70.03 -90.46
C ILE A 254 -14.12 70.93 -91.03
N LYS A 255 -15.30 70.98 -90.39
CA LYS A 255 -16.41 71.85 -90.83
C LYS A 255 -16.09 73.35 -90.81
N LYS A 256 -15.13 73.79 -89.99
CA LYS A 256 -14.60 75.16 -90.02
C LYS A 256 -13.68 75.36 -91.24
N LEU A 257 -12.72 74.47 -91.44
CA LEU A 257 -11.80 74.48 -92.59
C LEU A 257 -12.53 74.36 -93.94
N GLU A 258 -13.62 73.59 -94.01
CA GLU A 258 -14.50 73.50 -95.19
C GLU A 258 -15.17 74.85 -95.51
N LYS A 259 -15.65 75.58 -94.50
CA LYS A 259 -16.21 76.93 -94.65
C LYS A 259 -15.15 77.96 -95.05
N GLU A 260 -13.95 77.86 -94.50
CA GLU A 260 -12.83 78.73 -94.86
C GLU A 260 -12.36 78.44 -96.29
N THR A 261 -12.29 77.18 -96.69
CA THR A 261 -11.95 76.74 -98.05
C THR A 261 -12.98 77.21 -99.08
N THR A 262 -14.28 77.14 -98.77
CA THR A 262 -15.31 77.67 -99.66
C THR A 262 -15.28 79.20 -99.72
N GLN A 263 -15.09 79.92 -98.61
CA GLN A 263 -14.86 81.37 -98.64
C GLN A 263 -13.66 81.77 -99.50
N TRP A 264 -12.52 81.09 -99.35
CA TRP A 264 -11.33 81.38 -100.15
C TRP A 264 -11.54 81.11 -101.64
N ARG A 265 -12.28 80.04 -101.98
CA ARG A 265 -12.69 79.77 -103.36
C ARG A 265 -13.54 80.91 -103.93
N THR A 266 -14.58 81.35 -103.22
CA THR A 266 -15.46 82.44 -103.67
C THR A 266 -14.73 83.79 -103.75
N LYS A 267 -13.78 84.06 -102.85
CA LYS A 267 -12.88 85.23 -102.95
C LYS A 267 -12.00 85.17 -104.21
N TRP A 268 -11.43 84.00 -104.52
CA TRP A 268 -10.62 83.79 -105.71
C TRP A 268 -11.44 83.88 -107.01
N GLU A 269 -12.61 83.24 -107.06
CA GLU A 269 -13.58 83.33 -108.16
C GLU A 269 -13.97 84.80 -108.43
N SER A 270 -14.30 85.56 -107.38
CA SER A 270 -14.64 86.98 -107.46
C SER A 270 -13.48 87.85 -107.95
N ASN A 271 -12.26 87.65 -107.44
CA ASN A 271 -11.09 88.39 -107.89
C ASN A 271 -10.75 88.09 -109.36
N ASN A 272 -10.83 86.82 -109.78
CA ASN A 272 -10.63 86.42 -111.17
C ASN A 272 -11.73 86.97 -112.10
N GLN A 273 -12.97 87.09 -111.62
CA GLN A 273 -14.08 87.73 -112.34
C GLN A 273 -13.85 89.24 -112.56
N ALA A 274 -13.34 89.95 -111.54
CA ALA A 274 -12.98 91.36 -111.67
C ALA A 274 -11.76 91.56 -112.62
N LEU A 275 -10.81 90.63 -112.61
CA LEU A 275 -9.65 90.63 -113.50
C LEU A 275 -10.06 90.41 -114.98
N LEU A 276 -11.06 89.56 -115.22
CA LEU A 276 -11.70 89.42 -116.54
C LEU A 276 -12.40 90.72 -116.99
N GLN A 277 -13.15 91.39 -116.10
CA GLN A 277 -13.81 92.67 -116.42
C GLN A 277 -12.79 93.76 -116.79
N MET A 278 -11.66 93.87 -116.07
CA MET A 278 -10.57 94.77 -116.45
C MET A 278 -9.96 94.45 -117.82
N ALA A 279 -9.89 93.16 -118.21
CA ALA A 279 -9.44 92.77 -119.54
C ALA A 279 -10.42 93.20 -120.65
N GLU A 280 -11.73 93.04 -120.41
CA GLU A 280 -12.78 93.49 -121.33
C GLU A 280 -12.76 95.02 -121.52
N GLU A 281 -12.72 95.81 -120.44
CA GLU A 281 -12.63 97.27 -120.51
C GLU A 281 -11.39 97.75 -121.29
N LYS A 282 -10.25 97.08 -121.11
CA LYS A 282 -9.03 97.39 -121.86
C LYS A 282 -9.22 97.18 -123.36
N THR A 283 -9.80 96.05 -123.78
CA THR A 283 -10.02 95.78 -125.22
C THR A 283 -10.98 96.79 -125.86
N LEU A 284 -11.97 97.27 -125.12
CA LEU A 284 -12.85 98.36 -125.55
C LEU A 284 -12.07 99.67 -125.78
N ARG A 285 -11.22 100.09 -124.82
CA ARG A 285 -10.38 101.29 -124.99
C ARG A 285 -9.43 101.20 -126.18
N ASP A 286 -8.77 100.06 -126.38
CA ASP A 286 -7.86 99.84 -127.51
C ASP A 286 -8.60 99.92 -128.86
N GLY A 287 -9.86 99.49 -128.91
CA GLY A 287 -10.76 99.67 -130.07
C GLY A 287 -11.09 101.14 -130.34
N HIS A 288 -11.49 101.89 -129.31
CA HIS A 288 -11.78 103.33 -129.43
C HIS A 288 -10.55 104.14 -129.87
N PHE A 289 -9.36 103.81 -129.38
CA PHE A 289 -8.12 104.51 -129.75
C PHE A 289 -7.79 104.36 -131.25
N LYS A 290 -7.86 103.14 -131.79
CA LYS A 290 -7.67 102.88 -133.24
C LYS A 290 -8.68 103.66 -134.10
N ALA A 291 -9.93 103.75 -133.66
CA ALA A 291 -10.98 104.49 -134.37
C ALA A 291 -10.77 106.03 -134.38
N LEU A 292 -10.03 106.58 -133.41
CA LEU A 292 -9.59 107.97 -133.42
C LEU A 292 -8.35 108.18 -134.30
N GLN A 293 -7.37 107.28 -134.20
CA GLN A 293 -6.13 107.35 -134.97
C GLN A 293 -6.38 107.35 -136.49
N GLY A 294 -7.31 106.50 -136.98
CA GLY A 294 -7.71 106.49 -138.40
C GLY A 294 -8.41 107.78 -138.90
N LYS A 295 -8.97 108.60 -138.01
CA LYS A 295 -9.56 109.90 -138.39
C LYS A 295 -8.49 110.99 -138.55
N LEU A 296 -7.42 110.94 -137.75
CA LEU A 296 -6.27 111.85 -137.84
C LEU A 296 -5.54 111.70 -139.18
N GLU A 297 -5.27 110.45 -139.58
CA GLU A 297 -4.65 110.10 -140.86
C GLU A 297 -5.41 110.60 -142.11
N LEU A 298 -6.72 110.77 -142.01
CA LEU A 298 -7.56 111.27 -143.10
C LEU A 298 -7.49 112.80 -143.19
N LEU A 299 -7.47 113.50 -142.04
CA LEU A 299 -7.25 114.94 -141.97
C LEU A 299 -5.88 115.35 -142.52
N GLU A 300 -4.82 114.64 -142.14
CA GLU A 300 -3.46 114.90 -142.63
C GLU A 300 -3.36 114.86 -144.17
N ARG A 301 -4.00 113.87 -144.80
CA ARG A 301 -4.00 113.74 -146.27
C ARG A 301 -4.73 114.92 -146.94
N LEU A 302 -5.80 115.43 -146.35
CA LEU A 302 -6.56 116.56 -146.88
C LEU A 302 -5.75 117.87 -146.84
N CYS A 303 -5.08 118.16 -145.72
CA CYS A 303 -4.25 119.36 -145.57
C CYS A 303 -3.09 119.40 -146.58
N ARG A 304 -2.41 118.26 -146.77
CA ARG A 304 -1.28 118.14 -147.71
C ARG A 304 -1.69 118.30 -149.19
N ALA A 305 -2.96 118.06 -149.54
CA ALA A 305 -3.49 118.34 -150.87
C ALA A 305 -3.72 119.85 -151.08
N LEU A 306 -4.45 120.50 -150.16
CA LEU A 306 -4.82 121.93 -150.26
C LEU A 306 -3.60 122.86 -150.27
N GLN A 307 -2.54 122.53 -149.53
CA GLN A 307 -1.29 123.31 -149.53
C GLN A 307 -0.51 123.20 -150.85
N LYS A 308 -0.79 122.19 -151.70
CA LYS A 308 -0.12 122.04 -153.00
C LYS A 308 -0.72 122.98 -154.05
N GLU A 309 -2.04 123.07 -154.13
CA GLU A 309 -2.73 124.00 -155.05
C GLU A 309 -2.45 125.48 -154.73
N ARG A 310 -2.30 125.83 -153.43
CA ARG A 310 -1.95 127.19 -153.02
C ARG A 310 -0.65 127.68 -153.65
N ASN A 311 0.36 126.81 -153.77
CA ASN A 311 1.69 127.18 -154.26
C ASN A 311 1.72 127.36 -155.79
N ASP A 312 0.94 126.58 -156.54
CA ASP A 312 0.82 126.72 -158.01
C ASP A 312 0.14 128.04 -158.42
N LEU A 313 -0.79 128.56 -157.61
CA LEU A 313 -1.42 129.87 -157.85
C LEU A 313 -0.46 131.04 -157.57
N ASN A 314 0.33 130.98 -156.50
CA ASN A 314 1.15 132.11 -156.05
C ASN A 314 2.24 132.49 -157.07
N ASN A 315 2.78 131.51 -157.81
CA ASN A 315 3.82 131.72 -158.83
C ASN A 315 3.31 132.42 -160.12
N ARG A 316 1.99 132.63 -160.28
CA ARG A 316 1.41 133.27 -161.49
C ARG A 316 1.08 134.75 -161.34
N LEU A 317 1.16 135.33 -160.14
CA LEU A 317 0.72 136.72 -159.88
C LEU A 317 1.86 137.73 -159.70
N SER A 318 3.10 137.29 -159.45
CA SER A 318 4.23 138.18 -159.13
C SER A 318 4.97 138.73 -160.37
N LEU A 319 4.24 139.23 -161.37
CA LEU A 319 4.80 139.79 -162.62
C LEU A 319 4.34 141.23 -162.91
N LEU A 320 3.64 141.89 -161.98
CA LEU A 320 3.30 143.32 -162.08
C LEU A 320 3.48 144.09 -160.76
N GLN A 321 4.53 144.91 -160.78
CA GLN A 321 4.71 146.19 -160.06
C GLN A 321 5.11 146.16 -158.56
N GLU A 322 5.92 147.17 -158.21
CA GLU A 322 6.66 147.32 -156.95
C GLU A 322 6.15 148.49 -156.09
N GLN A 323 6.81 148.68 -154.93
CA GLN A 323 6.79 149.82 -153.97
C GLN A 323 5.79 149.74 -152.79
N GLY A 324 6.35 149.90 -151.58
CA GLY A 324 5.63 149.95 -150.28
C GLY A 324 6.60 149.65 -149.13
N ASP A 325 6.63 150.48 -148.08
CA ASP A 325 7.73 150.55 -147.10
C ASP A 325 7.25 150.34 -145.64
N LYS A 326 8.10 149.72 -144.79
CA LYS A 326 8.25 149.88 -143.31
C LYS A 326 7.18 149.46 -142.25
N GLU A 327 7.74 148.92 -141.14
CA GLU A 327 7.39 149.13 -139.70
C GLU A 327 5.99 148.69 -139.16
N SER A 328 5.68 148.57 -137.85
CA SER A 328 6.41 148.20 -136.60
C SER A 328 5.42 148.24 -135.39
N ALA A 329 5.47 147.47 -134.28
CA ALA A 329 5.96 146.12 -133.95
C ALA A 329 5.54 145.71 -132.49
N ALA A 330 5.71 144.43 -132.11
CA ALA A 330 5.90 143.93 -130.73
C ALA A 330 4.65 143.92 -129.76
N PRO A 331 4.77 143.82 -128.40
CA PRO A 331 5.03 142.58 -127.62
C PRO A 331 3.98 142.27 -126.49
N PRO A 332 4.30 141.91 -125.20
CA PRO A 332 4.60 140.57 -124.64
C PRO A 332 3.71 140.13 -123.43
N GLU A 333 4.21 139.18 -122.60
CA GLU A 333 3.95 138.98 -121.14
C GLU A 333 2.61 138.32 -120.68
N ALA A 334 2.48 137.61 -119.54
CA ALA A 334 3.45 137.17 -118.50
C ALA A 334 3.05 135.85 -117.75
N THR A 335 3.98 135.39 -116.90
CA THR A 335 4.04 134.36 -115.83
C THR A 335 3.17 134.64 -114.58
N PRO A 336 3.20 133.88 -113.43
CA PRO A 336 3.59 132.46 -113.11
C PRO A 336 2.67 131.74 -112.05
N GLN A 337 3.15 130.60 -111.52
CA GLN A 337 3.25 130.22 -110.07
C GLN A 337 2.40 129.09 -109.42
N GLU A 338 3.17 128.25 -108.72
CA GLU A 338 2.99 127.35 -107.54
C GLU A 338 2.14 127.88 -106.34
N PRO A 339 1.99 127.17 -105.18
CA PRO A 339 2.60 125.89 -104.70
C PRO A 339 1.63 124.89 -103.99
N SER A 340 2.21 123.88 -103.31
CA SER A 340 1.81 123.32 -101.99
C SER A 340 0.50 122.52 -101.81
N ALA A 341 0.33 121.71 -100.76
CA ALA A 341 1.23 120.87 -99.94
C ALA A 341 0.35 120.08 -98.94
N GLU A 342 0.91 119.04 -98.29
CA GLU A 342 0.41 118.46 -97.01
C GLU A 342 -1.05 117.91 -97.01
N GLU A 343 -1.54 117.14 -96.03
CA GLU A 343 -0.92 116.49 -94.87
C GLU A 343 -1.61 115.12 -94.60
N GLU A 344 -1.12 114.38 -93.59
CA GLU A 344 -1.78 113.42 -92.68
C GLU A 344 -3.10 112.71 -93.07
N GLY A 345 -3.30 111.43 -92.74
CA GLY A 345 -2.95 110.73 -91.49
C GLY A 345 -4.23 110.05 -90.98
N GLU A 346 -4.24 109.22 -89.93
CA GLU A 346 -3.18 108.64 -89.10
C GLU A 346 -3.60 107.19 -88.77
N GLU A 347 -2.71 106.43 -88.10
CA GLU A 347 -2.90 105.52 -86.94
C GLU A 347 -4.32 104.96 -86.57
N GLU A 348 -4.55 103.91 -85.78
CA GLU A 348 -3.86 103.17 -84.69
C GLU A 348 -4.74 101.87 -84.47
N ASP A 349 -4.48 100.84 -83.67
CA ASP A 349 -3.37 100.45 -82.79
C ASP A 349 -3.36 98.91 -82.53
N ASP A 350 -2.31 98.46 -81.85
CA ASP A 350 -2.12 97.33 -80.90
C ASP A 350 -3.27 96.33 -80.58
N SER A 351 -2.95 95.08 -80.21
CA SER A 351 -2.35 94.80 -78.89
C SER A 351 -1.74 93.39 -78.71
N GLU A 352 -0.74 93.31 -77.83
CA GLU A 352 -0.01 92.09 -77.42
C GLU A 352 -0.54 91.42 -76.12
N ASP A 353 0.30 90.58 -75.49
CA ASP A 353 0.29 90.11 -74.08
C ASP A 353 -0.72 88.98 -73.70
N SER A 354 -0.50 88.06 -72.75
CA SER A 354 0.63 87.66 -71.86
C SER A 354 0.63 86.11 -71.75
N ALA A 355 1.69 85.31 -71.54
CA ALA A 355 2.82 85.25 -70.60
C ALA A 355 2.53 84.66 -69.19
N GLN A 356 3.48 83.82 -68.72
CA GLN A 356 3.78 83.39 -67.32
C GLN A 356 2.79 82.45 -66.55
N SER A 357 3.19 81.73 -65.47
CA SER A 357 4.45 81.03 -65.10
C SER A 357 4.24 80.09 -63.88
N ASP A 358 5.23 79.22 -63.57
CA ASP A 358 5.56 78.57 -62.25
C ASP A 358 4.50 77.70 -61.50
N GLY A 359 4.83 76.83 -60.53
CA GLY A 359 6.12 76.24 -60.09
C GLY A 359 6.08 75.60 -58.68
N LEU A 360 6.87 74.52 -58.45
CA LEU A 360 7.33 73.96 -57.14
C LEU A 360 6.28 73.34 -56.15
N GLU A 361 6.60 72.57 -55.09
CA GLU A 361 7.62 71.51 -54.79
C GLU A 361 7.32 70.83 -53.41
N SER A 362 7.89 69.62 -53.12
CA SER A 362 8.01 68.99 -51.77
C SER A 362 6.72 68.45 -51.08
N GLY A 363 6.69 67.56 -50.07
CA GLY A 363 7.69 66.68 -49.39
C GLY A 363 7.60 66.72 -47.83
N GLY A 364 7.75 65.66 -47.03
CA GLY A 364 7.82 64.19 -47.28
C GLY A 364 8.34 63.34 -46.07
N ILE A 365 8.07 62.02 -46.07
CA ILE A 365 8.86 60.90 -45.43
C ILE A 365 8.80 60.62 -43.89
N HIS A 366 8.45 59.36 -43.51
CA HIS A 366 8.80 58.55 -42.27
C HIS A 366 8.46 59.07 -40.84
N GLN A 367 8.47 58.30 -39.71
CA GLN A 367 8.44 56.85 -39.35
C GLN A 367 8.02 56.70 -37.84
N ALA A 368 7.78 55.48 -37.32
CA ALA A 368 7.22 55.17 -35.98
C ALA A 368 8.21 55.11 -34.79
N PRO A 369 7.71 55.05 -33.52
CA PRO A 369 8.30 54.16 -32.49
C PRO A 369 7.31 53.48 -31.48
N ARG A 370 7.86 52.74 -30.50
CA ARG A 370 7.27 51.96 -29.34
C ARG A 370 8.02 52.36 -28.03
N PRO A 371 7.80 51.84 -26.79
CA PRO A 371 6.81 50.87 -26.25
C PRO A 371 5.80 51.55 -25.28
N PRO A 372 5.72 51.45 -23.90
CA PRO A 372 6.47 50.75 -22.83
C PRO A 372 5.64 49.65 -22.10
N GLU A 373 5.72 49.54 -20.75
CA GLU A 373 5.14 48.50 -19.85
C GLU A 373 4.49 49.11 -18.58
N LEU A 374 3.66 48.34 -17.83
CA LEU A 374 3.55 48.32 -16.34
C LEU A 374 2.58 47.22 -15.81
N ASP A 375 2.96 46.57 -14.71
CA ASP A 375 2.22 45.58 -13.86
C ASP A 375 1.43 46.32 -12.70
N PRO A 376 0.78 45.72 -11.63
CA PRO A 376 0.94 44.36 -11.02
C PRO A 376 -0.28 43.67 -10.26
N VAL A 377 0.05 42.58 -9.53
CA VAL A 377 -0.46 42.00 -8.24
C VAL A 377 -1.64 40.96 -8.10
N LEU A 378 -1.38 39.99 -7.18
CA LEU A 378 -2.26 39.09 -6.36
C LEU A 378 -2.92 37.85 -7.00
N ALA A 379 -3.04 36.67 -6.35
CA ALA A 379 -2.42 36.13 -5.10
C ALA A 379 -2.67 34.60 -4.93
N ALA A 380 -1.88 33.95 -4.04
CA ALA A 380 -2.19 32.73 -3.25
C ALA A 380 -2.44 31.37 -3.99
N ASP A 381 -2.12 30.18 -3.45
CA ASP A 381 -1.34 29.83 -2.25
C ASP A 381 -0.65 28.44 -2.35
N HIS A 382 0.17 28.09 -1.36
CA HIS A 382 0.91 26.82 -1.26
C HIS A 382 0.10 25.63 -0.70
N GLU A 383 0.48 24.39 -1.09
CA GLU A 383 1.00 23.40 -0.12
C GLU A 383 1.71 22.21 -0.81
N THR A 384 2.86 21.79 -0.26
CA THR A 384 3.61 20.58 -0.66
C THR A 384 4.27 19.94 0.55
N THR A 385 3.82 18.73 0.92
CA THR A 385 4.34 18.00 2.09
C THR A 385 5.48 17.06 1.71
N THR A 386 6.70 17.38 2.14
CA THR A 386 7.83 16.44 2.18
C THR A 386 8.04 15.95 3.61
N THR A 387 8.11 14.63 3.81
CA THR A 387 8.44 14.02 5.11
C THR A 387 9.72 13.20 5.00
N ALA A 388 10.77 13.69 5.64
CA ALA A 388 12.00 12.94 5.92
C ALA A 388 12.29 13.04 7.42
N THR A 389 12.47 11.89 8.07
CA THR A 389 12.83 11.82 9.50
C THR A 389 13.98 10.83 9.66
N ALA A 390 14.98 11.18 10.46
CA ALA A 390 16.26 10.48 10.51
C ALA A 390 16.41 9.52 11.71
N ALA A 391 17.29 8.54 11.49
CA ALA A 391 18.14 7.80 12.43
C ALA A 391 17.88 7.88 13.96
N ALA A 392 17.78 6.68 14.56
CA ALA A 392 18.34 6.37 15.86
C ALA A 392 19.14 5.06 15.76
N ALA A 393 20.21 4.90 16.54
CA ALA A 393 21.15 3.76 16.42
C ALA A 393 21.61 3.24 17.79
N ALA A 394 21.88 1.92 17.90
CA ALA A 394 22.84 1.32 18.84
C ALA A 394 22.97 -0.22 18.67
N ALA A 395 24.06 -0.77 19.22
CA ALA A 395 24.21 -2.14 19.74
C ALA A 395 24.23 -3.36 18.78
N GLN A 396 25.39 -3.57 18.15
CA GLN A 396 26.08 -4.88 18.12
C GLN A 396 27.07 -4.95 19.34
N PRO A 397 27.73 -6.08 19.73
CA PRO A 397 28.21 -7.18 18.86
C PRO A 397 28.23 -8.63 19.45
N SER A 398 28.78 -9.57 18.65
CA SER A 398 29.26 -10.93 19.00
C SER A 398 28.16 -11.98 19.29
N SER A 399 28.40 -13.30 19.15
CA SER A 399 29.66 -14.06 18.97
C SER A 399 29.55 -15.21 17.91
N GLN A 400 30.54 -16.12 17.87
CA GLN A 400 30.81 -17.09 16.79
C GLN A 400 29.96 -18.38 16.81
N PRO A 401 29.89 -19.14 15.70
CA PRO A 401 29.30 -20.48 15.66
C PRO A 401 30.17 -21.53 16.38
N ALA A 402 29.56 -22.64 16.79
CA ALA A 402 30.24 -23.78 17.38
C ALA A 402 30.04 -25.06 16.55
N GLU A 403 31.14 -25.70 16.16
CA GLU A 403 31.16 -27.08 15.68
C GLU A 403 31.25 -28.04 16.88
N ALA A 404 30.57 -29.20 16.84
CA ALA A 404 30.76 -30.29 17.79
C ALA A 404 30.45 -31.65 17.13
N SER A 405 31.31 -32.64 17.39
CA SER A 405 31.44 -33.85 16.57
C SER A 405 30.65 -35.09 17.05
N SER A 406 30.29 -35.93 16.08
CA SER A 406 30.19 -37.41 16.11
C SER A 406 30.18 -38.22 17.43
N SER A 407 29.10 -38.96 17.64
CA SER A 407 29.03 -40.40 18.01
C SER A 407 27.56 -40.86 17.83
N GLN A 408 27.16 -42.05 17.36
CA GLN A 408 27.63 -43.44 17.37
C GLN A 408 27.08 -44.26 18.55
N GLN A 409 26.34 -45.33 18.22
CA GLN A 409 25.59 -46.28 19.09
C GLN A 409 24.35 -45.69 19.80
N ASP A 410 23.29 -46.46 20.06
CA ASP A 410 23.04 -47.89 19.77
C ASP A 410 22.29 -48.15 18.44
#